data_AF-A0A415G6W5-F1
#
_entry.id   AF-A0A415G6W5-F1
#
_cell.length_a   1.000
_cell.length_b   1.000
_cell.length_c   1.000
_cell.angle_alpha   90.00
_cell.angle_beta   90.00
_cell.angle_gamma   90.00
#
_symmetry.space_group_name_H-M   'P 1'
#
loop_
_entity.id
_entity.type
_entity.pdbx_description
1 polymer ?
#
loop_
_entity_poly.entity_id
_entity_poly.type
_entity_poly.pdbx_seq_one_letter_code
_entity_poly.pdbx_strand_id
1 'polypeptide(L)'
;MEDTTKIIETIHGHPYYTNKQLAETFGVSLGTVHRRKVGIEKEQKRYGKYALISCGTNLYAYIDYDKYHKDLEDPVMRKHVPDYDPMQVAEACGYGKRVRMLK
;
A
#
# COMPACT_ATOMS: atom_id res chain seq x y z
N MET A 1 -20.42 -23.60 30.23
CA MET A 1 -19.29 -22.98 29.51
C MET A 1 -19.67 -22.98 28.05
N GLU A 2 -19.97 -21.81 27.51
CA GLU A 2 -20.34 -21.65 26.09
C GLU A 2 -19.05 -21.77 25.27
N ASP A 3 -18.97 -22.79 24.42
CA ASP A 3 -17.80 -23.07 23.60
C ASP A 3 -17.73 -22.06 22.44
N THR A 4 -17.19 -20.88 22.71
CA THR A 4 -17.01 -19.85 21.68
C THR A 4 -15.95 -20.27 20.68
N THR A 5 -16.39 -20.86 19.58
CA THR A 5 -15.54 -21.16 18.43
C THR A 5 -15.07 -19.85 17.79
N LYS A 6 -13.74 -19.65 17.71
CA LYS A 6 -13.11 -18.50 17.04
C LYS A 6 -12.65 -18.91 15.64
N ILE A 7 -13.09 -18.19 14.62
CA ILE A 7 -12.55 -18.33 13.26
C ILE A 7 -11.52 -17.21 13.03
N ILE A 8 -10.33 -17.58 12.55
CA ILE A 8 -9.32 -16.64 12.06
C ILE A 8 -9.42 -16.63 10.53
N GLU A 9 -9.98 -15.57 9.98
CA GLU A 9 -9.98 -15.34 8.53
C GLU A 9 -8.71 -14.55 8.17
N THR A 10 -7.90 -15.10 7.26
CA THR A 10 -6.75 -14.38 6.70
C THR A 10 -7.12 -13.90 5.31
N ILE A 11 -7.21 -12.58 5.12
CA ILE A 11 -7.46 -12.00 3.80
C ILE A 11 -6.12 -11.80 3.11
N HIS A 12 -5.87 -12.57 2.05
CA HIS A 12 -4.68 -12.44 1.22
C HIS A 12 -4.94 -11.47 0.07
N GLY A 13 -4.20 -10.35 0.06
CA GLY A 13 -4.05 -9.51 -1.13
C GLY A 13 -2.90 -9.99 -2.01
N HIS A 14 -2.93 -9.66 -3.31
CA HIS A 14 -1.71 -9.70 -4.12
C HIS A 14 -0.82 -8.54 -3.67
N PRO A 15 0.41 -8.74 -3.17
CA PRO A 15 1.21 -7.64 -2.65
C PRO A 15 1.87 -6.80 -3.73
N TYR A 16 2.02 -7.34 -4.95
CA TYR A 16 2.67 -6.67 -6.07
C TYR A 16 1.76 -6.61 -7.29
N TYR A 17 1.72 -5.44 -7.92
CA TYR A 17 0.92 -5.17 -9.10
C TYR A 17 1.79 -4.67 -10.24
N THR A 18 1.47 -5.11 -11.46
CA THR A 18 1.99 -4.50 -12.69
C THR A 18 1.39 -3.11 -12.88
N ASN A 19 2.02 -2.30 -13.73
CA ASN A 19 1.49 -0.97 -14.04
C ASN A 19 0.06 -1.01 -14.61
N LYS A 20 -0.27 -2.04 -15.40
CA LYS A 20 -1.61 -2.22 -15.97
C LYS A 20 -2.64 -2.49 -14.87
N GLN A 21 -2.34 -3.40 -13.95
CA GLN A 21 -3.26 -3.69 -12.85
C GLN A 21 -3.43 -2.49 -11.92
N LEU A 22 -2.39 -1.68 -11.69
CA LEU A 22 -2.51 -0.43 -10.93
C LEU A 22 -3.38 0.59 -11.64
N ALA A 23 -3.18 0.78 -12.95
CA ALA A 23 -4.00 1.69 -13.75
C ALA A 23 -5.49 1.30 -13.69
N GLU A 24 -5.78 0.02 -13.83
CA GLU A 24 -7.14 -0.54 -13.73
C GLU A 24 -7.71 -0.40 -12.31
N THR A 25 -6.95 -0.78 -11.28
CA THR A 25 -7.37 -0.75 -9.87
C THR A 25 -7.71 0.67 -9.39
N PHE A 26 -6.90 1.65 -9.77
CA PHE A 26 -7.03 3.04 -9.30
C PHE A 26 -7.75 3.96 -10.29
N GLY A 27 -8.17 3.46 -11.46
CA GLY A 27 -8.85 4.26 -12.48
C GLY A 27 -7.98 5.40 -13.05
N VAL A 28 -6.67 5.18 -13.17
CA VAL A 28 -5.70 6.20 -13.62
C VAL A 28 -4.97 5.75 -14.88
N SER A 29 -4.39 6.71 -15.61
CA SER A 29 -3.57 6.37 -16.79
C SER A 29 -2.28 5.64 -16.43
N LEU A 30 -1.77 4.82 -17.36
CA LEU A 30 -0.44 4.19 -17.24
C LEU A 30 0.67 5.22 -17.01
N GLY A 31 0.56 6.42 -17.62
CA GLY A 31 1.51 7.51 -17.40
C GLY A 31 1.50 8.03 -15.96
N THR A 32 0.33 8.11 -15.33
CA THR A 32 0.22 8.43 -13.90
C THR A 32 0.91 7.37 -13.05
N VAL A 33 0.61 6.09 -13.29
CA VAL A 33 1.26 4.97 -12.59
C VAL A 33 2.78 5.02 -12.74
N HIS A 34 3.29 5.29 -13.95
CA HIS A 34 4.72 5.39 -14.20
C HIS A 34 5.37 6.53 -13.41
N ARG A 35 4.75 7.72 -13.36
CA ARG A 35 5.23 8.84 -12.54
C ARG A 35 5.26 8.48 -11.05
N ARG A 36 4.25 7.76 -10.54
CA ARG A 36 4.28 7.25 -9.15
C ARG A 36 5.43 6.29 -8.92
N LYS A 37 5.65 5.35 -9.83
CA LYS A 37 6.75 4.39 -9.73
C LYS A 37 8.12 5.09 -9.66
N VAL A 38 8.36 6.08 -10.52
CA VAL A 38 9.60 6.88 -10.49
C VAL A 38 9.74 7.66 -9.17
N GLY A 39 8.63 8.16 -8.64
CA GLY A 39 8.59 8.81 -7.34
C GLY A 39 8.96 7.87 -6.19
N ILE A 40 8.34 6.69 -6.15
CA ILE A 40 8.65 5.62 -5.18
C ILE A 40 10.12 5.20 -5.29
N GLU A 41 10.66 5.13 -6.50
CA GLU A 41 12.07 4.81 -6.74
C GLU A 41 12.99 5.85 -6.08
N LYS A 42 12.69 7.15 -6.17
CA LYS A 42 13.46 8.22 -5.50
C LYS A 42 13.34 8.17 -3.97
N GLU A 43 12.24 7.64 -3.46
CA GLU A 43 11.91 7.56 -2.05
C GLU A 43 12.36 6.24 -1.38
N GLN A 44 13.51 5.68 -1.79
CA GLN A 44 14.04 4.42 -1.23
C GLN A 44 14.18 4.43 0.30
N LYS A 45 14.51 5.58 0.90
CA LYS A 45 14.63 5.70 2.36
C LYS A 45 13.30 5.48 3.07
N ARG A 46 12.19 5.87 2.43
CA ARG A 46 10.83 5.73 2.97
C ARG A 46 10.28 4.32 2.72
N TYR A 47 10.38 3.82 1.48
CA TYR A 47 9.69 2.58 1.09
C TYR A 47 10.57 1.32 1.13
N GLY A 48 11.90 1.49 1.16
CA GLY A 48 12.86 0.39 1.20
C GLY A 48 12.94 -0.42 -0.10
N LYS A 49 13.87 -1.39 -0.09
CA LYS A 49 14.26 -2.22 -1.25
C LYS A 49 13.15 -3.12 -1.82
N TYR A 50 12.04 -3.28 -1.12
CA TYR A 50 10.91 -4.13 -1.55
C TYR A 50 9.74 -3.33 -2.11
N ALA A 51 9.86 -2.01 -2.22
CA ALA A 51 8.84 -1.17 -2.83
C ALA A 51 8.64 -1.49 -4.32
N LEU A 52 9.74 -1.79 -5.01
CA LEU A 52 9.78 -2.12 -6.43
C LEU A 52 10.56 -3.43 -6.61
N ILE A 53 10.00 -4.36 -7.37
CA ILE A 53 10.66 -5.59 -7.82
C ILE A 53 10.48 -5.70 -9.33
N SER A 54 11.38 -6.39 -10.05
CA SER A 54 11.29 -6.70 -11.49
C SER A 54 10.27 -5.84 -12.26
N CYS A 55 9.05 -6.36 -12.50
CA CYS A 55 7.94 -5.64 -13.14
C CYS A 55 6.82 -5.19 -12.18
N GLY A 56 6.93 -5.46 -10.87
CA GLY A 56 5.88 -5.23 -9.88
C GLY A 56 6.17 -4.06 -8.95
N THR A 57 5.12 -3.34 -8.58
CA THR A 57 5.15 -2.31 -7.53
C THR A 57 4.38 -2.84 -6.33
N ASN A 58 4.96 -2.71 -5.13
CA ASN A 58 4.30 -3.04 -3.88
C ASN A 58 3.06 -2.14 -3.71
N LEU A 59 1.89 -2.75 -3.49
CA LEU A 59 0.63 -2.01 -3.41
C LEU A 59 0.64 -0.97 -2.28
N TYR A 60 1.23 -1.30 -1.13
CA TYR A 60 1.20 -0.42 0.04
C TYR A 60 2.07 0.82 -0.16
N ALA A 61 3.25 0.63 -0.77
CA ALA A 61 4.10 1.74 -1.17
C ALA A 61 3.43 2.62 -2.24
N TYR A 62 2.69 2.01 -3.17
CA TYR A 62 1.94 2.75 -4.18
C TYR A 62 0.84 3.62 -3.55
N ILE A 63 0.04 3.06 -2.63
CA ILE A 63 -1.05 3.78 -1.96
C ILE A 63 -0.51 4.94 -1.13
N ASP A 64 0.54 4.71 -0.34
CA ASP A 64 1.14 5.77 0.48
C ASP A 64 1.73 6.89 -0.41
N TYR A 65 2.47 6.51 -1.46
CA TYR A 65 3.04 7.51 -2.37
C TYR A 65 1.96 8.25 -3.16
N ASP A 66 0.94 7.58 -3.69
CA ASP A 66 -0.14 8.25 -4.41
C ASP A 66 -0.90 9.25 -3.51
N LYS A 67 -1.05 8.93 -2.22
CA LYS A 67 -1.63 9.83 -1.22
C LYS A 67 -0.75 11.06 -0.98
N TYR A 68 0.55 10.90 -0.80
CA TYR A 68 1.45 11.95 -0.31
C TYR A 68 2.42 12.54 -1.35
N HIS A 69 2.35 12.15 -2.63
CA HIS A 69 3.40 12.51 -3.59
C HIS A 69 3.66 14.02 -3.69
N LYS A 70 2.61 14.86 -3.60
CA LYS A 70 2.75 16.33 -3.67
C LYS A 70 3.47 16.87 -2.45
N ASP A 71 3.08 16.37 -1.28
CA ASP A 71 3.64 16.79 0.00
C ASP A 71 5.08 16.30 0.16
N LEU A 72 5.40 15.11 -0.37
CA LEU A 72 6.77 14.61 -0.42
C LEU A 72 7.66 15.48 -1.33
N GLU A 73 7.14 15.98 -2.45
CA GLU A 73 7.89 16.84 -3.37
C GLU A 73 8.15 18.26 -2.82
N ASP A 74 7.34 18.73 -1.86
CA ASP A 74 7.47 20.04 -1.23
C ASP A 74 8.22 19.95 0.12
N PRO A 75 9.41 20.57 0.29
CA PRO A 75 10.18 20.49 1.53
C PRO A 75 9.45 20.98 2.78
N VAL A 76 8.53 21.95 2.64
CA VAL A 76 7.74 22.50 3.74
C VAL A 76 6.64 21.52 4.13
N MET A 77 5.94 20.94 3.15
CA MET A 77 4.85 20.00 3.42
C MET A 77 5.36 18.64 3.89
N ARG A 78 6.55 18.24 3.41
CA ARG A 78 7.18 16.95 3.73
C ARG A 78 7.35 16.69 5.21
N LYS A 79 7.63 17.73 6.01
CA LYS A 79 7.77 17.63 7.48
C LYS A 79 6.46 17.24 8.19
N HIS A 80 5.33 17.35 7.50
CA HIS A 80 4.01 16.99 7.99
C HIS A 80 3.54 15.63 7.48
N VAL A 81 4.27 15.01 6.55
CA VAL A 81 3.95 13.67 6.07
C VAL A 81 4.36 12.66 7.15
N PRO A 82 3.43 11.82 7.65
CA PRO A 82 3.75 10.82 8.66
C PRO A 82 4.72 9.78 8.11
N ASP A 83 5.44 9.10 9.01
CA ASP A 83 6.28 7.97 8.64
C ASP A 83 5.46 6.87 7.95
N TYR A 84 6.08 6.20 6.98
CA TYR A 84 5.43 5.14 6.23
C TYR A 84 5.24 3.90 7.11
N ASP A 85 3.97 3.52 7.34
CA ASP A 85 3.60 2.28 8.01
C ASP A 85 2.82 1.35 7.05
N PRO A 86 3.45 0.29 6.51
CA PRO A 86 2.78 -0.65 5.61
C PRO A 86 1.64 -1.42 6.29
N MET A 87 1.67 -1.60 7.62
CA MET A 87 0.62 -2.31 8.36
C MET A 87 -0.65 -1.47 8.45
N GLN A 88 -0.50 -0.16 8.67
CA GLN A 88 -1.64 0.76 8.62
C GLN A 88 -2.31 0.77 7.25
N VAL A 89 -1.52 0.76 6.17
CA VAL A 89 -2.06 0.71 4.80
C VAL A 89 -2.76 -0.63 4.55
N ALA A 90 -2.16 -1.75 4.98
CA ALA A 90 -2.76 -3.07 4.84
C ALA A 90 -4.11 -3.16 5.56
N GLU A 91 -4.18 -2.70 6.81
CA GLU A 91 -5.42 -2.66 7.60
C GLU A 91 -6.51 -1.83 6.93
N ALA A 92 -6.15 -0.63 6.43
CA ALA A 92 -7.08 0.25 5.71
C ALA A 92 -7.64 -0.40 4.42
N CYS A 93 -6.85 -1.26 3.77
CA CYS A 93 -7.29 -2.04 2.62
C CYS A 93 -8.08 -3.31 2.98
N GLY A 94 -8.28 -3.60 4.28
CA GLY A 94 -8.93 -4.82 4.75
C GLY A 94 -8.05 -6.07 4.65
N TYR A 95 -6.74 -5.92 4.44
CA TYR A 95 -5.79 -7.01 4.50
C TYR A 95 -5.32 -7.24 5.94
N GLY A 96 -5.43 -8.48 6.41
CA GLY A 96 -5.04 -8.82 7.78
C GLY A 96 -5.78 -10.03 8.33
N LYS A 97 -5.47 -10.39 9.59
CA LYS A 97 -6.21 -11.41 10.33
C LYS A 97 -7.45 -10.77 10.95
N ARG A 98 -8.62 -11.29 10.60
CA ARG A 98 -9.87 -10.92 11.27
C ARG A 98 -10.31 -12.07 12.17
N VAL A 99 -10.56 -11.77 13.44
CA VAL A 99 -11.15 -12.73 14.37
C VAL A 99 -12.65 -12.56 14.32
N ARG A 100 -13.36 -13.60 13.89
CA ARG A 100 -14.82 -13.63 13.92
C ARG A 100 -15.27 -14.58 15.02
N MET A 101 -16.13 -14.09 15.91
CA MET A 101 -16.83 -14.93 16.87
C MET A 101 -18.12 -15.45 16.24
N LEU A 102 -18.30 -16.76 16.25
CA LEU A 102 -19.60 -17.37 15.94
C LEU A 102 -20.47 -17.30 17.19
N LYS A 103 -21.71 -16.85 17.02
CA LYS A 103 -22.77 -16.98 18.03
C LYS A 103 -23.37 -18.37 17.93
#